data_AF-A0A9E0ZT81-F1
#
_entry.id   AF-A0A9E0ZT81-F1
#
_cell.length_a   1.000
_cell.length_b   1.000
_cell.length_c   1.000
_cell.angle_alpha   90.00
_cell.angle_beta   90.00
_cell.angle_gamma   90.00
#
_symmetry.space_group_name_H-M   'P 1'
#
loop_
_entity.id
_entity.type
_entity.pdbx_description
1 polymer ?
#
loop_
_entity_poly.entity_id
_entity_poly.type
_entity_poly.pdbx_seq_one_letter_code
_entity_poly.pdbx_strand_id
1 'polypeptide(L)'
;MTDNILSVITDNIFGVWFLIGAALVFFMQCGFAMVETGFTRAKNAGNIIMKNLMDFCIGSVMFILIGYGLMFGEDYIAGLFGLPNLGLIKGYYSSSGDWSNFVFNLVFCATAATIVSGAMAERTKFISYCIYSAVISAVVYPIEAGWIWNSNGWLAKLGFHDYAGSTAIHMVGGIAALIGAAILGPRIGKYVKDKKTGSIKVKAIPGHSLTMGALGVFILWFAWYGFNGAAAKDVDTLASIFVTTTMAPAVATCTTMIFTWIKDGKPDVSMSLNGSLAGLVAVTASCDCVDALGASIIGLVAGILVVVVVEFLDKKLHIDDPVGAVGVHCANGIWGTFAVGLFSTGYDGVGKGLFYGGGFKQLGIQALGFLAVAAWTTVCMIIVFTVIKKTVGLRVSEEEEIKGLDATEHNLPSAYADFMPAMAFATSSSIQASAEDTPEATPIAAPVEKAVPVESYTADTSEHKLTKIVMIFNPARFEAIKEAMNGVGITGMTVTNVMGCGTQKGHIRKYRGVEIEEMNLNPKMKLEMVVSAVPVETVVNAARKVLYTGKIGDGKIFIYDVDDVVKVRTGERGYDALQGEDDI
;
A
#
# COMPACT_ATOMS: atom_id res chain seq x y z
N MET A 1 -6.12 -46.88 27.65
CA MET A 1 -7.21 -46.59 26.69
C MET A 1 -7.59 -45.12 26.77
N THR A 2 -7.83 -44.56 27.96
CA THR A 2 -8.10 -43.13 28.17
C THR A 2 -6.98 -42.22 27.67
N ASP A 3 -5.72 -42.52 27.98
CA ASP A 3 -4.58 -41.67 27.55
C ASP A 3 -4.40 -41.65 26.02
N ASN A 4 -4.63 -42.78 25.35
CA ASN A 4 -4.60 -42.85 23.88
C ASN A 4 -5.77 -42.06 23.27
N ILE A 5 -6.96 -42.08 23.89
CA ILE A 5 -8.10 -41.29 23.42
C ILE A 5 -7.82 -39.79 23.60
N LEU A 6 -7.25 -39.39 24.74
CA LEU A 6 -6.88 -38.00 25.01
C LEU A 6 -5.80 -37.51 24.05
N SER A 7 -4.76 -38.31 23.76
CA SER A 7 -3.74 -37.97 22.76
C SER A 7 -4.35 -37.73 21.38
N VAL A 8 -5.20 -38.66 20.91
CA VAL A 8 -5.84 -38.52 19.59
C VAL A 8 -6.74 -37.29 19.52
N ILE A 9 -7.48 -36.98 20.59
CA ILE A 9 -8.30 -35.77 20.65
C ILE A 9 -7.40 -34.52 20.58
N THR A 10 -6.34 -34.46 21.38
CA THR A 10 -5.40 -33.33 21.40
C THR A 10 -4.72 -33.13 20.04
N ASP A 11 -4.23 -34.19 19.42
CA ASP A 11 -3.55 -34.13 18.12
C ASP A 11 -4.48 -33.62 17.01
N ASN A 12 -5.74 -34.07 17.01
CA ASN A 12 -6.75 -33.59 16.06
C ASN A 12 -7.13 -32.12 16.31
N ILE A 13 -7.30 -31.72 17.57
CA ILE A 13 -7.61 -30.32 17.93
C ILE A 13 -6.46 -29.41 17.51
N PHE A 14 -5.22 -29.80 17.80
CA PHE A 14 -4.02 -29.08 17.35
C PHE A 14 -3.98 -28.97 15.82
N GLY A 15 -4.17 -30.08 15.10
CA GLY A 15 -4.18 -30.06 13.62
C GLY A 15 -5.24 -29.14 13.03
N VAL A 16 -6.44 -29.11 13.60
CA VAL A 16 -7.52 -28.19 13.18
C VAL A 16 -7.14 -26.73 13.47
N TRP A 17 -6.65 -26.44 14.69
CA TRP A 17 -6.21 -25.09 15.06
C TRP A 17 -5.06 -24.59 14.18
N PHE A 18 -4.08 -25.44 13.91
CA PHE A 18 -2.93 -25.14 13.08
C PHE A 18 -3.35 -24.77 11.65
N LEU A 19 -4.32 -25.48 11.07
CA LEU A 19 -4.89 -25.16 9.76
C LEU A 19 -5.77 -23.90 9.76
N ILE A 20 -6.51 -23.62 10.84
CA ILE A 20 -7.21 -22.34 11.02
C ILE A 20 -6.18 -21.20 11.06
N GLY A 21 -5.08 -21.39 11.78
CA GLY A 21 -3.93 -20.51 11.79
C GLY A 21 -3.39 -20.25 10.38
N ALA A 22 -3.17 -21.30 9.59
CA ALA A 22 -2.74 -21.17 8.20
C ALA A 22 -3.73 -20.35 7.35
N ALA A 23 -5.05 -20.55 7.53
CA ALA A 23 -6.08 -19.78 6.82
C ALA A 23 -6.10 -18.30 7.22
N LEU A 24 -5.90 -17.99 8.51
CA LEU A 24 -5.75 -16.61 8.99
C LEU A 24 -4.50 -15.98 8.39
N VAL A 25 -3.38 -16.69 8.35
CA VAL A 25 -2.13 -16.18 7.77
C VAL A 25 -2.25 -15.97 6.26
N PHE A 26 -2.92 -16.86 5.54
CA PHE A 26 -3.25 -16.61 4.13
C PHE A 26 -4.03 -15.29 3.96
N PHE A 27 -4.97 -15.00 4.87
CA PHE A 27 -5.71 -13.75 4.87
C PHE A 27 -4.84 -12.50 5.11
N MET A 28 -3.61 -12.65 5.62
CA MET A 28 -2.63 -11.55 5.65
C MET A 28 -2.30 -11.04 4.25
N GLN A 29 -2.38 -11.87 3.20
CA GLN A 29 -2.16 -11.41 1.82
C GLN A 29 -3.16 -10.32 1.41
N CYS A 30 -4.41 -10.42 1.88
CA CYS A 30 -5.38 -9.34 1.73
C CYS A 30 -4.94 -8.09 2.51
N GLY A 31 -4.44 -8.29 3.73
CA GLY A 31 -3.86 -7.24 4.56
C GLY A 31 -2.74 -6.46 3.87
N PHE A 32 -1.70 -7.16 3.38
CA PHE A 32 -0.59 -6.57 2.64
C PHE A 32 -1.08 -5.85 1.39
N ALA A 33 -1.93 -6.49 0.58
CA ALA A 33 -2.50 -5.87 -0.62
C ALA A 33 -3.19 -4.53 -0.30
N MET A 34 -3.98 -4.47 0.78
CA MET A 34 -4.68 -3.24 1.19
C MET A 34 -3.73 -2.18 1.78
N VAL A 35 -2.76 -2.55 2.63
CA VAL A 35 -1.76 -1.62 3.18
C VAL A 35 -0.97 -0.98 2.05
N GLU A 36 -0.43 -1.79 1.16
CA GLU A 36 0.45 -1.33 0.10
C GLU A 36 -0.29 -0.51 -0.94
N THR A 37 -1.49 -0.94 -1.32
CA THR A 37 -2.33 -0.17 -2.24
C THR A 37 -2.69 1.18 -1.60
N GLY A 38 -3.12 1.19 -0.34
CA GLY A 38 -3.47 2.43 0.38
C GLY A 38 -2.32 3.42 0.51
N PHE A 39 -1.10 2.93 0.73
CA PHE A 39 0.11 3.75 0.88
C PHE A 39 0.84 4.11 -0.44
N THR A 40 0.34 3.65 -1.59
CA THR A 40 0.88 4.00 -2.91
C THR A 40 -0.08 4.91 -3.67
N ARG A 41 0.34 5.46 -4.82
CA ARG A 41 -0.54 6.29 -5.68
C ARG A 41 -1.55 5.43 -6.44
N ALA A 42 -2.77 5.96 -6.60
CA ALA A 42 -3.90 5.24 -7.20
C ALA A 42 -3.63 4.65 -8.59
N LYS A 43 -2.77 5.28 -9.40
CA LYS A 43 -2.37 4.82 -10.75
C LYS A 43 -1.56 3.50 -10.79
N ASN A 44 -1.24 2.95 -9.61
CA ASN A 44 -0.45 1.74 -9.43
C ASN A 44 -1.20 0.70 -8.58
N ALA A 45 -2.48 0.93 -8.26
CA ALA A 45 -3.24 0.11 -7.33
C ALA A 45 -3.42 -1.32 -7.86
N GLY A 46 -3.79 -1.47 -9.13
CA GLY A 46 -3.93 -2.78 -9.78
C GLY A 46 -2.60 -3.54 -9.80
N ASN A 47 -1.50 -2.86 -10.10
CA ASN A 47 -0.16 -3.44 -10.11
C ASN A 47 0.25 -4.00 -8.75
N ILE A 48 -0.05 -3.28 -7.66
CA ILE A 48 0.25 -3.71 -6.30
C ILE A 48 -0.60 -4.92 -5.87
N ILE A 49 -1.89 -4.91 -6.19
CA ILE A 49 -2.78 -6.05 -5.93
C ILE A 49 -2.26 -7.30 -6.67
N MET A 50 -1.87 -7.14 -7.94
CA MET A 50 -1.32 -8.24 -8.74
C MET A 50 -0.02 -8.79 -8.14
N LYS A 51 0.89 -7.94 -7.64
CA LYS A 51 2.12 -8.39 -6.99
C LYS A 51 1.83 -9.26 -5.76
N ASN A 52 0.96 -8.77 -4.87
CA ASN A 52 0.57 -9.50 -3.66
C ASN A 52 -0.10 -10.85 -3.98
N LEU A 53 -1.01 -10.89 -4.95
CA LEU A 53 -1.63 -12.15 -5.38
C LEU A 53 -0.60 -13.13 -5.95
N MET A 54 0.35 -12.62 -6.74
CA MET A 54 1.35 -13.46 -7.40
C MET A 54 2.40 -13.98 -6.43
N ASP A 55 2.68 -13.29 -5.34
CA ASP A 55 3.54 -13.84 -4.29
C ASP A 55 3.00 -15.13 -3.70
N PHE A 56 1.69 -15.21 -3.48
CA PHE A 56 1.08 -16.46 -3.06
C PHE A 56 1.02 -17.51 -4.18
N CYS A 57 0.58 -17.15 -5.38
CA CYS A 57 0.40 -18.13 -6.46
C CYS A 57 1.72 -18.70 -7.00
N ILE A 58 2.71 -17.85 -7.29
CA ILE A 58 4.04 -18.27 -7.74
C ILE A 58 4.78 -18.93 -6.58
N GLY A 59 4.68 -18.35 -5.37
CA GLY A 59 5.24 -18.95 -4.16
C GLY A 59 4.74 -20.36 -3.93
N SER A 60 3.43 -20.62 -4.10
CA SER A 60 2.84 -21.96 -3.99
C SER A 60 3.47 -22.98 -4.92
N VAL A 61 3.63 -22.61 -6.20
CA VAL A 61 4.24 -23.50 -7.21
C VAL A 61 5.72 -23.75 -6.90
N MET A 62 6.48 -22.71 -6.56
CA MET A 62 7.91 -22.86 -6.29
C MET A 62 8.19 -23.57 -4.97
N PHE A 63 7.37 -23.31 -3.95
CA PHE A 63 7.52 -23.90 -2.63
C PHE A 63 7.18 -25.39 -2.65
N ILE A 64 6.10 -25.82 -3.32
CA ILE A 64 5.80 -27.26 -3.41
C ILE A 64 6.83 -28.04 -4.24
N LEU A 65 7.37 -27.45 -5.30
CA LEU A 65 8.31 -28.13 -6.19
C LEU A 65 9.74 -28.19 -5.62
N ILE A 66 10.15 -27.17 -4.87
CA ILE A 66 11.54 -27.02 -4.41
C ILE A 66 11.58 -26.62 -2.94
N GLY A 67 10.93 -25.51 -2.58
CA GLY A 67 11.13 -24.85 -1.29
C GLY A 67 10.87 -25.74 -0.08
N TYR A 68 9.72 -26.41 -0.03
CA TYR A 68 9.36 -27.30 1.07
C TYR A 68 10.38 -28.43 1.26
N GLY A 69 10.92 -28.98 0.15
CA GLY A 69 11.96 -29.99 0.21
C GLY A 69 13.30 -29.47 0.74
N LEU A 70 13.68 -28.23 0.41
CA LEU A 70 14.86 -27.59 1.01
C LEU A 70 14.67 -27.31 2.50
N MET A 71 13.44 -26.98 2.92
CA MET A 71 13.14 -26.63 4.30
C MET A 71 12.97 -27.86 5.20
N PHE A 72 12.20 -28.86 4.77
CA PHE A 72 11.77 -30.02 5.57
C PHE A 72 12.08 -31.39 4.95
N GLY A 73 12.94 -31.46 3.93
CA GLY A 73 13.38 -32.74 3.38
C GLY A 73 14.03 -33.64 4.45
N GLU A 74 13.68 -34.93 4.44
CA GLU A 74 14.20 -35.94 5.39
C GLU A 74 15.72 -36.09 5.29
N ASP A 75 16.26 -36.04 4.06
CA ASP A 75 17.69 -36.07 3.76
C ASP A 75 18.32 -34.68 3.95
N TYR A 76 18.45 -34.25 5.21
CA TYR A 76 18.99 -32.94 5.57
C TYR A 76 20.54 -32.93 5.57
N ILE A 77 21.15 -32.14 4.69
CA ILE A 77 22.59 -32.12 4.48
C ILE A 77 23.26 -31.15 5.45
N ALA A 78 24.11 -31.68 6.33
CA ALA A 78 24.99 -30.93 7.23
C ALA A 78 24.28 -29.86 8.10
N GLY A 79 22.97 -30.01 8.32
CA GLY A 79 22.18 -28.99 9.04
C GLY A 79 21.89 -27.73 8.24
N LEU A 80 22.16 -27.69 6.92
CA LEU A 80 22.06 -26.51 6.07
C LEU A 80 20.85 -26.51 5.13
N PHE A 81 20.49 -27.64 4.52
CA PHE A 81 19.31 -27.73 3.64
C PHE A 81 18.92 -29.19 3.40
N GLY A 82 17.63 -29.43 3.18
CA GLY A 82 17.09 -30.72 2.75
C GLY A 82 17.30 -30.95 1.26
N LEU A 83 17.40 -32.21 0.83
CA LEU A 83 17.36 -32.54 -0.59
C LEU A 83 15.91 -32.48 -1.12
N PRO A 84 15.60 -31.62 -2.11
CA PRO A 84 14.27 -31.56 -2.69
C PRO A 84 13.89 -32.90 -3.33
N ASN A 85 12.69 -33.36 -3.02
CA ASN A 85 12.12 -34.57 -3.61
C ASN A 85 10.62 -34.39 -3.85
N LEU A 86 10.05 -35.25 -4.70
CA LEU A 86 8.62 -35.23 -5.04
C LEU A 86 7.76 -36.04 -4.05
N GLY A 87 8.29 -36.38 -2.88
CA GLY A 87 7.64 -37.25 -1.89
C GLY A 87 6.30 -36.69 -1.41
N LEU A 88 6.25 -35.39 -1.10
CA LEU A 88 5.01 -34.72 -0.70
C LEU A 88 3.93 -34.84 -1.81
N ILE A 89 4.29 -34.55 -3.07
CA ILE A 89 3.36 -34.62 -4.20
C ILE A 89 2.89 -36.05 -4.45
N LYS A 90 3.79 -37.03 -4.40
CA LYS A 90 3.47 -38.45 -4.56
C LYS A 90 2.64 -39.00 -3.39
N GLY A 91 2.72 -38.37 -2.21
CA GLY A 91 2.03 -38.75 -0.98
C GLY A 91 0.60 -38.19 -0.83
N TYR A 92 -0.01 -37.60 -1.86
CA TYR A 92 -1.31 -36.91 -1.78
C TYR A 92 -2.45 -37.73 -1.15
N TYR A 93 -2.50 -39.05 -1.40
CA TYR A 93 -3.50 -39.96 -0.82
C TYR A 93 -2.96 -40.84 0.31
N SER A 94 -1.77 -40.54 0.82
CA SER A 94 -1.13 -41.30 1.90
C SER A 94 -1.23 -40.56 3.24
N SER A 95 -1.35 -41.30 4.33
CA SER A 95 -1.22 -40.79 5.70
C SER A 95 0.19 -40.25 6.04
N SER A 96 1.14 -40.33 5.09
CA SER A 96 2.49 -39.77 5.18
C SER A 96 2.64 -38.36 4.58
N GLY A 97 1.59 -37.80 3.96
CA GLY A 97 1.65 -36.42 3.45
C GLY A 97 1.51 -35.41 4.58
N ASP A 98 2.59 -34.73 4.94
CA ASP A 98 2.59 -33.65 5.95
C ASP A 98 2.00 -32.34 5.39
N TRP A 99 0.75 -32.44 4.94
CA TRP A 99 0.03 -31.36 4.26
C TRP A 99 -0.26 -30.18 5.17
N SER A 100 -0.46 -30.44 6.46
CA SER A 100 -0.66 -29.39 7.46
C SER A 100 0.58 -28.51 7.59
N ASN A 101 1.78 -29.09 7.77
CA ASN A 101 3.01 -28.29 7.81
C ASN A 101 3.33 -27.66 6.46
N PHE A 102 3.04 -28.33 5.33
CA PHE A 102 3.19 -27.72 4.02
C PHE A 102 2.36 -26.44 3.88
N VAL A 103 1.06 -26.50 4.13
CA VAL A 103 0.15 -25.36 3.95
C VAL A 103 0.54 -24.22 4.90
N PHE A 104 0.87 -24.53 6.16
CA PHE A 104 1.28 -23.53 7.14
C PHE A 104 2.60 -22.83 6.75
N ASN A 105 3.62 -23.58 6.34
CA ASN A 105 4.90 -22.98 5.95
C ASN A 105 4.84 -22.29 4.59
N LEU A 106 3.92 -22.70 3.70
CA LEU A 106 3.64 -22.01 2.44
C LEU A 106 3.14 -20.58 2.69
N VAL A 107 2.18 -20.42 3.61
CA VAL A 107 1.63 -19.08 3.87
C VAL A 107 2.68 -18.16 4.51
N PHE A 108 3.59 -18.69 5.33
CA PHE A 108 4.78 -17.96 5.84
C PHE A 108 5.78 -17.59 4.74
N CYS A 109 6.08 -18.51 3.83
CA CYS A 109 6.90 -18.25 2.66
C CYS A 109 6.34 -17.10 1.81
N ALA A 110 5.03 -17.13 1.56
CA ALA A 110 4.34 -16.08 0.81
C ALA A 110 4.37 -14.73 1.57
N THR A 111 4.31 -14.75 2.91
CA THR A 111 4.49 -13.53 3.72
C THR A 111 5.90 -12.96 3.61
N ALA A 112 6.94 -13.80 3.62
CA ALA A 112 8.33 -13.33 3.44
C ALA A 112 8.53 -12.68 2.07
N ALA A 113 7.95 -13.26 1.01
CA ALA A 113 8.01 -12.74 -0.35
C ALA A 113 7.33 -11.37 -0.48
N THR A 114 6.10 -11.24 0.03
CA THR A 114 5.23 -10.06 -0.17
C THR A 114 5.72 -8.80 0.55
N ILE A 115 6.53 -8.92 1.61
CA ILE A 115 7.10 -7.73 2.29
C ILE A 115 7.86 -6.79 1.32
N VAL A 116 8.40 -7.35 0.23
CA VAL A 116 9.19 -6.60 -0.74
C VAL A 116 8.34 -5.78 -1.71
N SER A 117 7.09 -6.15 -2.02
CA SER A 117 6.25 -5.41 -2.97
C SER A 117 6.05 -3.98 -2.53
N GLY A 118 5.80 -3.74 -1.25
CA GLY A 118 5.59 -2.40 -0.70
C GLY A 118 6.80 -1.49 -0.84
N ALA A 119 8.00 -1.96 -0.50
CA ALA A 119 9.23 -1.17 -0.63
C ALA A 119 9.63 -0.93 -2.10
N MET A 120 9.25 -1.85 -2.98
CA MET A 120 9.55 -1.83 -4.41
C MET A 120 8.37 -1.33 -5.27
N ALA A 121 7.31 -0.80 -4.65
CA ALA A 121 6.11 -0.34 -5.31
C ALA A 121 6.35 0.80 -6.33
N GLU A 122 5.45 0.91 -7.31
CA GLU A 122 5.32 2.01 -8.28
C GLU A 122 6.37 2.17 -9.38
N ARG A 123 7.54 1.52 -9.28
CA ARG A 123 8.58 1.59 -10.33
C ARG A 123 9.20 0.26 -10.73
N THR A 124 8.86 -0.82 -10.02
CA THR A 124 9.39 -2.16 -10.32
C THR A 124 8.58 -2.80 -11.41
N LYS A 125 9.27 -3.27 -12.44
CA LYS A 125 8.69 -4.02 -13.54
C LYS A 125 8.04 -5.31 -13.03
N PHE A 126 6.80 -5.57 -13.41
CA PHE A 126 5.98 -6.65 -12.85
C PHE A 126 6.61 -8.03 -13.07
N ILE A 127 7.07 -8.35 -14.29
CA ILE A 127 7.71 -9.65 -14.57
C ILE A 127 8.98 -9.87 -13.71
N SER A 128 9.73 -8.81 -13.45
CA SER A 128 10.94 -8.84 -12.64
C SER A 128 10.62 -9.12 -11.18
N TYR A 129 9.49 -8.61 -10.70
CA TYR A 129 8.96 -8.93 -9.38
C TYR A 129 8.51 -10.39 -9.28
N CYS A 130 7.80 -10.92 -10.29
CA CYS A 130 7.41 -12.34 -10.35
C CYS A 130 8.63 -13.29 -10.30
N ILE A 131 9.72 -12.95 -10.99
CA ILE A 131 10.97 -13.73 -10.95
C ILE A 131 11.59 -13.69 -9.56
N TYR A 132 11.64 -12.51 -8.92
CA TYR A 132 12.12 -12.39 -7.54
C TYR A 132 11.30 -13.27 -6.59
N SER A 133 9.98 -13.18 -6.68
CA SER A 133 9.03 -13.94 -5.88
C SER A 133 9.21 -15.45 -6.03
N ALA A 134 9.46 -15.92 -7.27
CA ALA A 134 9.81 -17.31 -7.53
C ALA A 134 11.11 -17.74 -6.82
N VAL A 135 12.15 -16.92 -6.88
CA VAL A 135 13.48 -17.27 -6.34
C VAL A 135 13.49 -17.27 -4.81
N ILE A 136 12.89 -16.26 -4.16
CA ILE A 136 12.83 -16.23 -2.70
C ILE A 136 12.05 -17.43 -2.15
N SER A 137 10.94 -17.78 -2.80
CA SER A 137 10.09 -18.90 -2.40
C SER A 137 10.70 -20.27 -2.70
N ALA A 138 11.54 -20.37 -3.74
CA ALA A 138 12.18 -21.62 -4.10
C ALA A 138 13.41 -21.92 -3.24
N VAL A 139 14.21 -20.91 -2.89
CA VAL A 139 15.58 -21.14 -2.37
C VAL A 139 15.90 -20.30 -1.14
N VAL A 140 15.66 -18.99 -1.17
CA VAL A 140 16.25 -18.10 -0.15
C VAL A 140 15.58 -18.26 1.20
N TYR A 141 14.26 -18.13 1.27
CA TYR A 141 13.50 -18.33 2.51
C TYR A 141 13.57 -19.78 3.00
N PRO A 142 13.31 -20.82 2.16
CA PRO A 142 13.26 -22.19 2.65
C PRO A 142 14.56 -22.70 3.29
N ILE A 143 15.72 -22.22 2.82
CA ILE A 143 17.02 -22.60 3.38
C ILE A 143 17.18 -22.03 4.79
N GLU A 144 17.00 -20.73 4.97
CA GLU A 144 17.23 -20.10 6.28
C GLU A 144 16.13 -20.45 7.28
N ALA A 145 14.86 -20.56 6.84
CA ALA A 145 13.78 -21.03 7.68
C ALA A 145 14.00 -22.49 8.11
N GLY A 146 14.62 -23.31 7.24
CA GLY A 146 15.07 -24.65 7.59
C GLY A 146 16.15 -24.67 8.68
N TRP A 147 17.06 -23.69 8.71
CA TRP A 147 18.05 -23.60 9.80
C TRP A 147 17.38 -23.43 11.16
N ILE A 148 16.27 -22.68 11.19
CA ILE A 148 15.55 -22.25 12.39
C ILE A 148 14.51 -23.29 12.83
N TRP A 149 13.72 -23.84 11.89
CA TRP A 149 12.52 -24.64 12.20
C TRP A 149 12.61 -26.11 11.83
N ASN A 150 13.60 -26.53 11.03
CA ASN A 150 13.86 -27.96 10.88
C ASN A 150 14.61 -28.48 12.11
N SER A 151 14.16 -29.59 12.68
CA SER A 151 14.84 -30.23 13.83
C SER A 151 16.30 -30.62 13.53
N ASN A 152 16.63 -30.82 12.26
CA ASN A 152 17.99 -31.07 11.79
C ASN A 152 18.80 -29.79 11.50
N GLY A 153 18.15 -28.63 11.44
CA GLY A 153 18.75 -27.33 11.22
C GLY A 153 19.77 -26.96 12.29
N TRP A 154 20.87 -26.33 11.86
CA TRP A 154 21.98 -26.03 12.76
C TRP A 154 21.62 -24.95 13.79
N LEU A 155 20.80 -23.95 13.46
CA LEU A 155 20.34 -22.93 14.41
C LEU A 155 19.34 -23.52 15.42
N ALA A 156 18.41 -24.36 14.95
CA ALA A 156 17.48 -25.11 15.79
C ALA A 156 18.25 -25.94 16.85
N LYS A 157 19.28 -26.68 16.43
CA LYS A 157 20.13 -27.49 17.32
C LYS A 157 20.94 -26.65 18.32
N LEU A 158 21.28 -25.40 17.98
CA LEU A 158 21.98 -24.49 18.88
C LEU A 158 21.04 -23.84 19.92
N GLY A 159 19.72 -23.96 19.76
CA GLY A 159 18.72 -23.31 20.62
C GLY A 159 18.43 -21.87 20.21
N PHE A 160 18.65 -21.51 18.94
CA PHE A 160 18.14 -20.25 18.41
C PHE A 160 16.62 -20.30 18.40
N HIS A 161 16.01 -19.26 18.95
CA HIS A 161 14.56 -19.21 19.10
C HIS A 161 13.97 -18.07 18.30
N ASP A 162 13.06 -18.43 17.41
CA ASP A 162 12.24 -17.53 16.63
C ASP A 162 10.89 -18.22 16.42
N TYR A 163 9.97 -17.99 17.35
CA TYR A 163 8.75 -18.80 17.43
C TYR A 163 7.88 -18.74 16.17
N ALA A 164 7.62 -17.53 15.67
CA ALA A 164 6.77 -17.32 14.50
C ALA A 164 7.43 -16.54 13.34
N GLY A 165 8.69 -16.07 13.48
CA GLY A 165 9.44 -15.51 12.35
C GLY A 165 9.73 -14.00 12.37
N SER A 166 10.16 -13.41 13.50
CA SER A 166 10.77 -12.06 13.42
C SER A 166 12.04 -12.09 12.57
N THR A 167 12.78 -13.19 12.59
CA THR A 167 13.99 -13.41 11.78
C THR A 167 13.61 -14.02 10.44
N ALA A 168 13.02 -15.22 10.47
CA ALA A 168 12.80 -16.06 9.29
C ALA A 168 11.91 -15.39 8.23
N ILE A 169 10.96 -14.54 8.67
CA ILE A 169 10.00 -13.93 7.76
C ILE A 169 10.27 -12.44 7.67
N HIS A 170 10.17 -11.73 8.79
CA HIS A 170 10.16 -10.27 8.77
C HIS A 170 11.53 -9.66 8.51
N MET A 171 12.58 -10.13 9.19
CA MET A 171 13.93 -9.65 8.89
C MET A 171 14.36 -10.04 7.47
N VAL A 172 14.12 -11.29 7.04
CA VAL A 172 14.45 -11.76 5.69
C VAL A 172 13.76 -10.92 4.62
N GLY A 173 12.42 -10.80 4.69
CA GLY A 173 11.65 -9.96 3.78
C GLY A 173 12.06 -8.48 3.87
N GLY A 174 12.37 -7.98 5.07
CA GLY A 174 12.81 -6.61 5.29
C GLY A 174 14.20 -6.27 4.72
N ILE A 175 15.17 -7.20 4.83
CA ILE A 175 16.49 -7.07 4.22
C ILE A 175 16.36 -7.15 2.70
N ALA A 176 15.55 -8.09 2.19
CA ALA A 176 15.25 -8.18 0.77
C ALA A 176 14.62 -6.88 0.24
N ALA A 177 13.67 -6.29 0.98
CA ALA A 177 13.03 -5.03 0.67
C ALA A 177 14.03 -3.87 0.64
N LEU A 178 14.94 -3.79 1.62
CA LEU A 178 15.99 -2.76 1.68
C LEU A 178 16.95 -2.85 0.48
N ILE A 179 17.45 -4.04 0.19
CA ILE A 179 18.38 -4.27 -0.94
C ILE A 179 17.68 -4.01 -2.27
N GLY A 180 16.45 -4.52 -2.42
CA GLY A 180 15.63 -4.31 -3.60
C GLY A 180 15.38 -2.83 -3.86
N ALA A 181 14.93 -2.08 -2.86
CA ALA A 181 14.70 -0.64 -2.96
C ALA A 181 15.99 0.15 -3.27
N ALA A 182 17.12 -0.23 -2.67
CA ALA A 182 18.41 0.42 -2.91
C ALA A 182 18.92 0.19 -4.35
N ILE A 183 18.85 -1.04 -4.88
CA ILE A 183 19.32 -1.39 -6.23
C ILE A 183 18.40 -0.80 -7.31
N LEU A 184 17.09 -0.76 -7.04
CA LEU A 184 16.04 -0.22 -7.92
C LEU A 184 16.07 1.31 -8.00
N GLY A 185 16.45 1.97 -6.91
CA GLY A 185 16.47 3.41 -6.79
C GLY A 185 15.11 4.05 -6.49
N PRO A 186 15.11 5.36 -6.20
CA PRO A 186 13.94 6.08 -5.72
C PRO A 186 12.89 6.35 -6.79
N ARG A 187 11.62 6.58 -6.42
CA ARG A 187 10.59 7.06 -7.35
C ARG A 187 10.97 8.44 -7.90
N ILE A 188 10.61 8.69 -9.16
CA ILE A 188 10.86 9.98 -9.83
C ILE A 188 10.23 11.11 -9.01
N GLY A 189 11.02 12.16 -8.78
CA GLY A 189 10.59 13.35 -8.03
C GLY A 189 10.66 13.22 -6.50
N LYS A 190 10.95 12.04 -5.95
CA LYS A 190 11.09 11.83 -4.49
C LYS A 190 12.25 12.62 -3.89
N TYR A 191 13.41 12.60 -4.55
CA TYR A 191 14.62 13.29 -4.13
C TYR A 191 15.07 14.26 -5.22
N VAL A 192 15.05 15.56 -4.92
CA VAL A 192 15.40 16.61 -5.88
C VAL A 192 16.71 17.26 -5.45
N LYS A 193 17.75 17.14 -6.27
CA LYS A 193 19.03 17.78 -6.01
C LYS A 193 18.99 19.24 -6.43
N ASP A 194 19.28 20.15 -5.49
CA ASP A 194 19.48 21.56 -5.80
C ASP A 194 20.79 21.73 -6.58
N LYS A 195 20.72 22.31 -7.78
CA LYS A 195 21.87 22.48 -8.67
C LYS A 195 22.90 23.50 -8.14
N LYS A 196 22.51 24.42 -7.27
CA LYS A 196 23.37 25.48 -6.72
C LYS A 196 24.06 25.04 -5.43
N THR A 197 23.34 24.37 -4.52
CA THR A 197 23.88 23.98 -3.21
C THR A 197 24.35 22.53 -3.17
N GLY A 198 23.93 21.70 -4.13
CA GLY A 198 24.18 20.26 -4.13
C GLY A 198 23.34 19.48 -3.10
N SER A 199 22.55 20.16 -2.27
CA SER A 199 21.72 19.52 -1.24
C SER A 199 20.53 18.80 -1.85
N ILE A 200 20.18 17.64 -1.29
CA ILE A 200 19.00 16.88 -1.70
C ILE A 200 17.80 17.33 -0.89
N LYS A 201 16.74 17.76 -1.58
CA LYS A 201 15.43 18.04 -0.99
C LYS A 201 14.55 16.81 -1.12
N VAL A 202 14.07 16.30 0.02
CA VAL A 202 13.10 15.21 0.08
C VAL A 202 11.69 15.76 -0.17
N LYS A 203 10.95 15.17 -1.11
CA LYS A 203 9.53 15.42 -1.33
C LYS A 203 8.71 14.24 -0.84
N ALA A 204 7.60 14.48 -0.17
CA ALA A 204 6.67 13.41 0.20
C ALA A 204 5.85 12.96 -1.01
N ILE A 205 5.66 11.65 -1.16
CA ILE A 205 4.71 11.06 -2.11
C ILE A 205 3.70 10.29 -1.25
N PRO A 206 2.55 10.90 -0.90
CA PRO A 206 1.58 10.28 -0.02
C PRO A 206 0.81 9.16 -0.72
N GLY A 207 0.43 8.16 0.07
CA GLY A 207 -0.55 7.17 -0.36
C GLY A 207 -1.90 7.79 -0.69
N HIS A 208 -2.61 7.19 -1.64
CA HIS A 208 -3.87 7.73 -2.12
C HIS A 208 -5.07 7.41 -1.20
N SER A 209 -4.98 6.41 -0.33
CA SER A 209 -6.09 5.97 0.52
C SER A 209 -5.61 5.46 1.89
N LEU A 210 -5.64 6.34 2.89
CA LEU A 210 -5.35 5.97 4.27
C LEU A 210 -6.40 5.01 4.86
N THR A 211 -7.64 5.01 4.34
CA THR A 211 -8.69 4.09 4.78
C THR A 211 -8.41 2.67 4.32
N MET A 212 -7.94 2.47 3.09
CA MET A 212 -7.43 1.16 2.65
C MET A 212 -6.18 0.76 3.43
N GLY A 213 -5.26 1.70 3.65
CA GLY A 213 -4.09 1.47 4.49
C GLY A 213 -4.47 0.96 5.89
N ALA A 214 -5.43 1.62 6.53
CA ALA A 214 -5.93 1.24 7.84
C ALA A 214 -6.65 -0.12 7.82
N LEU A 215 -7.51 -0.38 6.82
CA LEU A 215 -8.17 -1.67 6.66
C LEU A 215 -7.15 -2.81 6.57
N GLY A 216 -6.09 -2.61 5.78
CA GLY A 216 -5.00 -3.59 5.68
C GLY A 216 -4.32 -3.85 7.02
N VAL A 217 -4.02 -2.81 7.81
CA VAL A 217 -3.44 -2.99 9.15
C VAL A 217 -4.35 -3.75 10.11
N PHE A 218 -5.66 -3.48 10.10
CA PHE A 218 -6.61 -4.23 10.92
C PHE A 218 -6.70 -5.70 10.52
N ILE A 219 -6.70 -5.99 9.21
CA ILE A 219 -6.66 -7.37 8.70
C ILE A 219 -5.36 -8.07 9.15
N LEU A 220 -4.21 -7.39 9.00
CA LEU A 220 -2.92 -7.94 9.42
C LEU A 220 -2.88 -8.24 10.91
N TRP A 221 -3.36 -7.33 11.76
CA TRP A 221 -3.42 -7.58 13.20
C TRP A 221 -4.33 -8.76 13.53
N PHE A 222 -5.55 -8.78 12.98
CA PHE A 222 -6.47 -9.91 13.18
C PHE A 222 -5.84 -11.25 12.77
N ALA A 223 -5.23 -11.30 11.59
CA ALA A 223 -4.58 -12.51 11.10
C ALA A 223 -3.32 -12.89 11.88
N TRP A 224 -2.66 -11.94 12.55
CA TRP A 224 -1.47 -12.19 13.36
C TRP A 224 -1.73 -13.09 14.58
N TYR A 225 -2.97 -13.17 15.05
CA TYR A 225 -3.36 -14.18 16.04
C TYR A 225 -3.20 -15.60 15.50
N GLY A 226 -3.46 -15.82 14.21
CA GLY A 226 -3.12 -17.08 13.54
C GLY A 226 -1.61 -17.23 13.35
N PHE A 227 -0.94 -16.16 12.92
CA PHE A 227 0.51 -16.14 12.67
C PHE A 227 1.33 -16.54 13.90
N ASN A 228 1.07 -15.89 15.04
CA ASN A 228 1.74 -16.22 16.29
C ASN A 228 1.07 -17.39 17.02
N GLY A 229 -0.24 -17.62 16.88
CA GLY A 229 -0.95 -18.60 17.71
C GLY A 229 -0.96 -20.03 17.17
N ALA A 230 -0.77 -20.25 15.88
CA ALA A 230 -1.04 -21.54 15.25
C ALA A 230 -0.24 -22.70 15.84
N ALA A 231 1.02 -22.47 16.19
CA ALA A 231 1.93 -23.49 16.71
C ALA A 231 1.75 -23.78 18.22
N ALA A 232 0.81 -23.10 18.89
CA ALA A 232 0.57 -23.31 20.32
C ALA A 232 0.04 -24.73 20.59
N LYS A 233 0.68 -25.43 21.52
CA LYS A 233 0.38 -26.85 21.82
C LYS A 233 -0.78 -27.04 22.81
N ASP A 234 -1.13 -25.98 23.54
CA ASP A 234 -2.19 -25.99 24.55
C ASP A 234 -2.87 -24.60 24.66
N VAL A 235 -4.00 -24.57 25.37
CA VAL A 235 -4.86 -23.39 25.49
C VAL A 235 -4.20 -22.26 26.30
N ASP A 236 -3.42 -22.58 27.33
CA ASP A 236 -2.79 -21.57 28.18
C ASP A 236 -1.66 -20.87 27.42
N THR A 237 -0.86 -21.63 26.66
CA THR A 237 0.14 -21.11 25.74
C THR A 237 -0.49 -20.27 24.63
N LEU A 238 -1.60 -20.73 24.04
CA LEU A 238 -2.31 -19.96 23.02
C LEU A 238 -2.81 -18.62 23.58
N ALA A 239 -3.41 -18.64 24.76
CA ALA A 239 -3.92 -17.44 25.42
C ALA A 239 -2.79 -16.46 25.77
N SER A 240 -1.65 -16.94 26.28
CA SER A 240 -0.51 -16.08 26.60
C SER A 240 0.10 -15.44 25.34
N ILE A 241 0.21 -16.19 24.24
CA ILE A 241 0.63 -15.66 22.94
C ILE A 241 -0.33 -14.58 22.44
N PHE A 242 -1.64 -14.74 22.62
CA PHE A 242 -2.61 -13.72 22.23
C PHE A 242 -2.45 -12.44 23.06
N VAL A 243 -2.13 -12.57 24.35
CA VAL A 243 -1.82 -11.41 25.21
C VAL A 243 -0.59 -10.67 24.68
N THR A 244 0.53 -11.36 24.41
CA THR A 244 1.75 -10.71 23.90
C THR A 244 1.52 -10.07 22.52
N THR A 245 0.78 -10.76 21.65
CA THR A 245 0.37 -10.31 20.29
C THR A 245 -0.63 -9.15 20.33
N THR A 246 -1.27 -8.87 21.47
CA THR A 246 -2.13 -7.69 21.67
C THR A 246 -1.35 -6.54 22.30
N MET A 247 -0.57 -6.83 23.34
CA MET A 247 0.11 -5.82 24.15
C MET A 247 1.22 -5.10 23.37
N ALA A 248 2.06 -5.85 22.66
CA ALA A 248 3.18 -5.26 21.93
C ALA A 248 2.72 -4.24 20.86
N PRO A 249 1.82 -4.57 19.92
CA PRO A 249 1.34 -3.59 18.93
C PRO A 249 0.49 -2.48 19.52
N ALA A 250 -0.30 -2.72 20.57
CA ALA A 250 -1.05 -1.65 21.23
C ALA A 250 -0.10 -0.59 21.81
N VAL A 251 0.94 -1.03 22.53
CA VAL A 251 1.96 -0.11 23.06
C VAL A 251 2.75 0.55 21.94
N ALA A 252 3.17 -0.20 20.93
CA ALA A 252 3.92 0.36 19.78
C ALA A 252 3.11 1.44 19.03
N THR A 253 1.80 1.23 18.85
CA THR A 253 0.91 2.21 18.22
C THR A 253 0.82 3.49 19.04
N CYS A 254 0.54 3.38 20.34
CA CYS A 254 0.48 4.52 21.26
C CYS A 254 1.81 5.26 21.31
N THR A 255 2.93 4.53 21.42
CA THR A 255 4.27 5.12 21.42
C THR A 255 4.57 5.84 20.12
N THR A 256 4.23 5.27 18.97
CA THR A 256 4.44 5.91 17.66
C THR A 256 3.63 7.19 17.53
N MET A 257 2.35 7.14 17.92
CA MET A 257 1.47 8.32 17.90
C MET A 257 2.00 9.42 18.81
N ILE A 258 2.39 9.10 20.05
CA ILE A 258 2.94 10.08 21.01
C ILE A 258 4.27 10.63 20.50
N PHE A 259 5.17 9.77 20.02
CA PHE A 259 6.49 10.17 19.52
C PHE A 259 6.38 11.11 18.31
N THR A 260 5.52 10.80 17.35
CA THR A 260 5.25 11.68 16.19
C THR A 260 4.57 12.98 16.63
N TRP A 261 3.67 12.94 17.60
CA TRP A 261 3.05 14.15 18.15
C TRP A 261 4.08 15.08 18.78
N ILE A 262 4.95 14.56 19.65
CA ILE A 262 6.01 15.36 20.30
C ILE A 262 6.98 15.92 19.27
N LYS A 263 7.41 15.10 18.30
CA LYS A 263 8.42 15.47 17.29
C LYS A 263 7.88 16.43 16.21
N ASP A 264 6.66 16.19 15.72
CA ASP A 264 6.10 16.87 14.54
C ASP A 264 4.97 17.86 14.89
N GLY A 265 4.53 17.89 16.15
CA GLY A 265 3.45 18.74 16.65
C GLY A 265 2.03 18.19 16.43
N LYS A 266 1.89 17.06 15.72
CA LYS A 266 0.62 16.38 15.43
C LYS A 266 0.83 14.87 15.32
N PRO A 267 -0.16 14.03 15.67
CA PRO A 267 -0.08 12.60 15.47
C PRO A 267 -0.10 12.26 13.97
N ASP A 268 0.84 11.42 13.52
CA ASP A 268 0.88 10.95 12.13
C ASP A 268 0.11 9.62 12.02
N VAL A 269 -0.97 9.63 11.23
CA VAL A 269 -1.85 8.47 11.05
C VAL A 269 -1.12 7.31 10.36
N SER A 270 -0.37 7.57 9.29
CA SER A 270 0.32 6.52 8.53
C SER A 270 1.43 5.89 9.36
N MET A 271 2.16 6.69 10.12
CA MET A 271 3.18 6.17 11.02
C MET A 271 2.57 5.42 12.19
N SER A 272 1.45 5.87 12.76
CA SER A 272 0.78 5.13 13.85
C SER A 272 0.31 3.74 13.38
N LEU A 273 -0.23 3.65 12.16
CA LEU A 273 -0.58 2.38 11.51
C LEU A 273 0.66 1.47 11.34
N ASN A 274 1.78 2.03 10.88
CA ASN A 274 3.06 1.30 10.83
C ASN A 274 3.59 0.92 12.22
N GLY A 275 3.27 1.71 13.25
CA GLY A 275 3.55 1.41 14.65
C GLY A 275 2.87 0.13 15.13
N SER A 276 1.60 -0.08 14.74
CA SER A 276 0.90 -1.34 15.00
C SER A 276 1.63 -2.52 14.39
N LEU A 277 1.99 -2.44 13.10
CA LEU A 277 2.71 -3.49 12.40
C LEU A 277 4.11 -3.73 13.00
N ALA A 278 4.83 -2.67 13.37
CA ALA A 278 6.14 -2.76 13.99
C ALA A 278 6.11 -3.55 15.32
N GLY A 279 5.11 -3.30 16.17
CA GLY A 279 4.95 -4.04 17.42
C GLY A 279 4.59 -5.52 17.20
N LEU A 280 3.75 -5.81 16.20
CA LEU A 280 3.44 -7.18 15.79
C LEU A 280 4.71 -7.92 15.34
N VAL A 281 5.48 -7.34 14.42
CA VAL A 281 6.76 -7.89 13.96
C VAL A 281 7.73 -8.12 15.11
N ALA A 282 7.87 -7.13 16.00
CA ALA A 282 8.86 -7.18 17.08
C ALA A 282 8.59 -8.29 18.11
N VAL A 283 7.32 -8.62 18.38
CA VAL A 283 6.99 -9.68 19.36
C VAL A 283 6.97 -11.08 18.76
N THR A 284 6.98 -11.20 17.42
CA THR A 284 6.76 -12.47 16.69
C THR A 284 7.75 -13.59 17.08
N ALA A 285 9.04 -13.29 17.26
CA ALA A 285 10.03 -14.29 17.66
C ALA A 285 9.89 -14.75 19.11
N SER A 286 9.28 -13.91 19.96
CA SER A 286 9.29 -14.06 21.41
C SER A 286 7.89 -14.21 22.01
N CYS A 287 6.85 -14.34 21.19
CA CYS A 287 5.46 -14.22 21.62
C CYS A 287 5.04 -15.32 22.61
N ASP A 288 5.72 -16.46 22.57
CA ASP A 288 5.55 -17.62 23.44
C ASP A 288 6.40 -17.56 24.71
N CYS A 289 7.51 -16.82 24.70
CA CYS A 289 8.53 -16.91 25.75
C CYS A 289 8.67 -15.64 26.62
N VAL A 290 7.91 -14.57 26.36
CA VAL A 290 7.95 -13.32 27.16
C VAL A 290 6.66 -13.09 27.93
N ASP A 291 6.74 -12.38 29.06
CA ASP A 291 5.54 -11.95 29.78
C ASP A 291 4.95 -10.65 29.19
N ALA A 292 3.79 -10.22 29.70
CA ALA A 292 3.09 -9.03 29.23
C ALA A 292 3.90 -7.73 29.38
N LEU A 293 4.76 -7.65 30.40
CA LEU A 293 5.64 -6.49 30.62
C LEU A 293 6.75 -6.47 29.57
N GLY A 294 7.40 -7.61 29.34
CA GLY A 294 8.38 -7.82 28.27
C GLY A 294 7.80 -7.44 26.91
N ALA A 295 6.62 -7.99 26.54
CA ALA A 295 5.91 -7.64 25.30
C ALA A 295 5.62 -6.14 25.17
N SER A 296 5.22 -5.48 26.28
CA SER A 296 4.96 -4.04 26.29
C SER A 296 6.23 -3.22 26.03
N ILE A 297 7.36 -3.61 26.63
CA ILE A 297 8.66 -2.93 26.41
C ILE A 297 9.14 -3.16 24.96
N ILE A 298 8.98 -4.38 24.43
CA ILE A 298 9.28 -4.70 23.03
C ILE A 298 8.49 -3.77 22.10
N GLY A 299 7.18 -3.61 22.35
CA GLY A 299 6.31 -2.70 21.62
C GLY A 299 6.74 -1.23 21.73
N LEU A 300 7.10 -0.77 22.93
CA LEU A 300 7.57 0.61 23.14
C LEU A 300 8.79 0.92 22.28
N VAL A 301 9.79 0.05 22.29
CA VAL A 301 11.00 0.22 21.46
C VAL A 301 10.63 0.17 19.97
N ALA A 302 9.77 -0.77 19.58
CA ALA A 302 9.35 -0.92 18.18
C ALA A 302 8.67 0.32 17.61
N GLY A 303 7.79 0.96 18.41
CA GLY A 303 7.08 2.17 18.01
C GLY A 303 7.98 3.39 17.80
N ILE A 304 9.11 3.48 18.51
CA ILE A 304 10.12 4.52 18.26
C ILE A 304 10.97 4.12 17.04
N LEU A 305 11.42 2.87 17.01
CA LEU A 305 12.36 2.35 16.02
C LEU A 305 11.81 2.50 14.59
N VAL A 306 10.52 2.20 14.37
CA VAL A 306 9.90 2.32 13.05
C VAL A 306 9.96 3.75 12.51
N VAL A 307 9.75 4.76 13.35
CA VAL A 307 9.80 6.17 12.95
C VAL A 307 11.24 6.58 12.62
N VAL A 308 12.18 6.22 13.50
CA VAL A 308 13.59 6.58 13.33
C VAL A 308 14.17 5.97 12.06
N VAL A 309 13.89 4.69 11.79
CA VAL A 309 14.43 3.99 10.61
C VAL A 309 13.81 4.52 9.33
N VAL A 310 12.49 4.69 9.26
CA VAL A 310 11.83 5.25 8.05
C VAL A 310 12.41 6.63 7.72
N GLU A 311 12.58 7.51 8.71
CA GLU A 311 13.15 8.82 8.48
C GLU A 311 14.64 8.79 8.14
N PHE A 312 15.40 7.88 8.74
CA PHE A 312 16.81 7.73 8.42
C PHE A 312 17.01 7.26 6.97
N LEU A 313 16.23 6.27 6.53
CA LEU A 313 16.24 5.82 5.13
C LEU A 313 15.86 6.95 4.18
N ASP A 314 14.78 7.68 4.48
CA ASP A 314 14.27 8.71 3.58
C ASP A 314 15.16 9.95 3.54
N LYS A 315 15.56 10.47 4.71
CA LYS A 315 16.24 11.77 4.84
C LYS A 315 17.76 11.68 4.79
N LYS A 316 18.37 10.52 5.05
CA LYS A 316 19.83 10.37 5.09
C LYS A 316 20.35 9.45 4.02
N LEU A 317 19.79 8.25 3.89
CA LEU A 317 20.23 7.28 2.88
C LEU A 317 19.60 7.52 1.50
N HIS A 318 18.51 8.29 1.44
CA HIS A 318 17.72 8.54 0.23
C HIS A 318 17.27 7.23 -0.43
N ILE A 319 16.83 6.29 0.40
CA ILE A 319 16.20 5.03 -0.01
C ILE A 319 14.70 5.21 0.10
N ASP A 320 14.02 5.17 -1.05
CA ASP A 320 12.58 5.38 -1.14
C ASP A 320 11.84 4.06 -0.91
N ASP A 321 11.24 3.95 0.28
CA ASP A 321 10.35 2.88 0.69
C ASP A 321 8.92 3.44 0.84
N PRO A 322 8.04 3.23 -0.16
CA PRO A 322 6.70 3.80 -0.20
C PRO A 322 5.85 3.50 1.04
N VAL A 323 5.92 2.27 1.55
CA VAL A 323 5.02 1.81 2.63
C VAL A 323 5.71 1.81 3.99
N GLY A 324 7.04 1.92 4.04
CA GLY A 324 7.82 1.83 5.27
C GLY A 324 8.10 0.38 5.68
N ALA A 325 8.08 -0.55 4.73
CA ALA A 325 8.28 -1.98 4.96
C ALA A 325 9.63 -2.30 5.61
N VAL A 326 10.70 -1.56 5.28
CA VAL A 326 12.02 -1.77 5.90
C VAL A 326 12.00 -1.40 7.38
N GLY A 327 11.35 -0.30 7.74
CA GLY A 327 11.20 0.08 9.16
C GLY A 327 10.35 -0.93 9.93
N VAL A 328 9.23 -1.37 9.33
CA VAL A 328 8.31 -2.33 9.96
C VAL A 328 8.91 -3.73 10.06
N HIS A 329 9.55 -4.24 9.01
CA HIS A 329 9.96 -5.65 8.95
C HIS A 329 11.45 -5.85 9.22
N CYS A 330 12.34 -5.08 8.56
CA CYS A 330 13.78 -5.25 8.76
C CYS A 330 14.18 -4.84 10.18
N ALA A 331 13.91 -3.59 10.57
CA ALA A 331 14.40 -3.07 11.85
C ALA A 331 13.73 -3.76 13.04
N ASN A 332 12.41 -3.95 12.98
CA ASN A 332 11.69 -4.60 14.07
C ASN A 332 11.82 -6.13 14.05
N GLY A 333 12.11 -6.76 12.92
CA GLY A 333 12.48 -8.17 12.87
C GLY A 333 13.81 -8.41 13.59
N ILE A 334 14.81 -7.56 13.33
CA ILE A 334 16.09 -7.56 14.05
C ILE A 334 15.86 -7.32 15.55
N TRP A 335 15.09 -6.28 15.90
CA TRP A 335 14.77 -5.99 17.30
C TRP A 335 14.08 -7.16 18.00
N GLY A 336 13.08 -7.78 17.37
CA GLY A 336 12.38 -8.94 17.92
C GLY A 336 13.28 -10.15 18.14
N THR A 337 14.23 -10.36 17.23
CA THR A 337 15.25 -11.41 17.37
C THR A 337 16.07 -11.23 18.65
N PHE A 338 16.54 -10.00 18.90
CA PHE A 338 17.29 -9.68 20.12
C PHE A 338 16.40 -9.65 21.37
N ALA A 339 15.13 -9.29 21.22
CA ALA A 339 14.18 -9.26 22.32
C ALA A 339 14.02 -10.63 23.00
N VAL A 340 14.06 -11.74 22.26
CA VAL A 340 14.14 -13.10 22.83
C VAL A 340 15.31 -13.22 23.81
N GLY A 341 16.52 -12.83 23.36
CA GLY A 341 17.75 -12.92 24.15
C GLY A 341 17.79 -12.00 25.36
N LEU A 342 16.94 -10.97 25.39
CA LEU A 342 16.83 -10.01 26.49
C LEU A 342 15.71 -10.38 27.48
N PHE A 343 14.52 -10.72 26.98
CA PHE A 343 13.27 -10.78 27.73
C PHE A 343 12.67 -12.19 27.88
N SER A 344 13.27 -13.23 27.29
CA SER A 344 12.74 -14.60 27.48
C SER A 344 12.69 -14.97 28.97
N THR A 345 11.54 -15.48 29.41
CA THR A 345 11.30 -15.99 30.76
C THR A 345 11.89 -17.39 30.96
N GLY A 346 12.35 -18.04 29.89
CA GLY A 346 12.81 -19.42 29.85
C GLY A 346 11.70 -20.46 29.70
N TYR A 347 10.48 -20.01 29.37
CA TYR A 347 9.35 -20.88 29.03
C TYR A 347 9.68 -21.83 27.86
N ASP A 348 9.04 -23.00 27.82
CA ASP A 348 9.24 -24.12 26.86
C ASP A 348 10.70 -24.44 26.51
N GLY A 349 11.63 -24.23 27.45
CA GLY A 349 13.05 -24.58 27.26
C GLY A 349 13.88 -23.59 26.43
N VAL A 350 13.32 -22.44 26.03
CA VAL A 350 13.97 -21.39 25.21
C VAL A 350 15.23 -20.80 25.87
N GLY A 351 15.37 -20.96 27.18
CA GLY A 351 16.46 -20.34 27.96
C GLY A 351 16.11 -18.91 28.37
N LYS A 352 16.53 -18.53 29.58
CA LYS A 352 16.23 -17.21 30.13
C LYS A 352 17.02 -16.13 29.38
N GLY A 353 16.37 -14.99 29.13
CA GLY A 353 17.01 -13.80 28.59
C GLY A 353 17.88 -13.10 29.64
N LEU A 354 18.69 -12.15 29.17
CA LEU A 354 19.62 -11.39 30.01
C LEU A 354 18.93 -10.72 31.20
N PHE A 355 17.76 -10.10 30.99
CA PHE A 355 17.02 -9.39 32.03
C PHE A 355 16.23 -10.30 32.96
N TYR A 356 16.13 -11.60 32.64
CA TYR A 356 15.50 -12.63 33.47
C TYR A 356 16.55 -13.54 34.14
N GLY A 357 17.83 -13.14 34.12
CA GLY A 357 18.91 -13.83 34.83
C GLY A 357 19.55 -14.99 34.07
N GLY A 358 19.34 -15.11 32.75
CA GLY A 358 19.95 -16.17 31.93
C GLY A 358 21.37 -15.87 31.43
N GLY A 359 21.93 -14.70 31.76
CA GLY A 359 23.24 -14.26 31.28
C GLY A 359 23.28 -14.00 29.77
N PHE A 360 24.48 -14.05 29.18
CA PHE A 360 24.69 -13.72 27.76
C PHE A 360 24.46 -14.89 26.80
N LYS A 361 24.15 -16.10 27.28
CA LYS A 361 24.06 -17.29 26.42
C LYS A 361 22.94 -17.15 25.38
N GLN A 362 21.70 -16.91 25.81
CA GLN A 362 20.58 -16.80 24.88
C GLN A 362 20.75 -15.61 23.94
N LEU A 363 21.18 -14.46 24.46
CA LEU A 363 21.49 -13.29 23.64
C LEU A 363 22.58 -13.55 22.59
N GLY A 364 23.62 -14.31 22.94
CA GLY A 364 24.68 -14.70 22.01
C GLY A 364 24.20 -15.64 20.91
N ILE A 365 23.31 -16.58 21.24
CA ILE A 365 22.67 -17.46 20.24
C ILE A 365 21.79 -16.63 19.29
N GLN A 366 20.96 -15.72 19.83
CA GLN A 366 20.14 -14.82 19.01
C GLN A 366 20.98 -13.96 18.07
N ALA A 367 22.12 -13.43 18.57
CA ALA A 367 23.05 -12.65 17.76
C ALA A 367 23.69 -13.47 16.63
N LEU A 368 24.06 -14.72 16.89
CA LEU A 368 24.60 -15.63 15.88
C LEU A 368 23.56 -15.95 14.80
N GLY A 369 22.32 -16.26 15.18
CA GLY A 369 21.23 -16.52 14.24
C GLY A 369 20.92 -15.30 13.37
N PHE A 370 20.80 -14.12 13.98
CA PHE A 370 20.67 -12.84 13.28
C PHE A 370 21.77 -12.68 12.21
N LEU A 371 23.05 -12.81 12.60
CA LEU A 371 24.17 -12.59 11.68
C LEU A 371 24.16 -13.59 10.52
N ALA A 372 23.88 -14.86 10.79
CA ALA A 372 23.88 -15.89 9.76
C ALA A 372 22.75 -15.69 8.74
N VAL A 373 21.52 -15.47 9.21
CA VAL A 373 20.34 -15.26 8.35
C VAL A 373 20.43 -13.93 7.60
N ALA A 374 20.91 -12.87 8.26
CA ALA A 374 21.11 -11.57 7.61
C ALA A 374 22.19 -11.64 6.53
N ALA A 375 23.30 -12.35 6.77
CA ALA A 375 24.37 -12.54 5.79
C ALA A 375 23.87 -13.34 4.56
N TRP A 376 23.18 -14.45 4.81
CA TRP A 376 22.55 -15.27 3.75
C TRP A 376 21.61 -14.45 2.89
N THR A 377 20.62 -13.82 3.52
CA THR A 377 19.62 -13.00 2.81
C THR A 377 20.28 -11.87 2.04
N THR A 378 21.25 -11.18 2.64
CA THR A 378 21.95 -10.07 1.98
C THR A 378 22.68 -10.52 0.72
N VAL A 379 23.47 -11.60 0.81
CA VAL A 379 24.23 -12.12 -0.33
C VAL A 379 23.28 -12.58 -1.43
N CYS A 380 22.27 -13.38 -1.09
CA CYS A 380 21.30 -13.88 -2.06
C CYS A 380 20.54 -12.75 -2.74
N MET A 381 20.04 -11.76 -2.00
CA MET A 381 19.24 -10.67 -2.57
C MET A 381 20.06 -9.71 -3.43
N ILE A 382 21.32 -9.43 -3.06
CA ILE A 382 22.22 -8.68 -3.93
C ILE A 382 22.41 -9.41 -5.27
N ILE A 383 22.64 -10.72 -5.24
CA ILE A 383 22.79 -11.53 -6.45
C ILE A 383 21.51 -11.50 -7.28
N VAL A 384 20.37 -11.84 -6.68
CA VAL A 384 19.07 -11.94 -7.37
C VAL A 384 18.70 -10.61 -8.05
N PHE A 385 18.69 -9.51 -7.31
CA PHE A 385 18.30 -8.22 -7.89
C PHE A 385 19.32 -7.70 -8.90
N THR A 386 20.62 -7.97 -8.71
CA THR A 386 21.65 -7.60 -9.71
C THR A 386 21.50 -8.39 -11.00
N VAL A 387 21.24 -9.70 -10.90
CA VAL A 387 21.02 -10.56 -12.07
C VAL A 387 19.77 -10.09 -12.82
N ILE A 388 18.63 -9.93 -12.13
CA ILE A 388 17.39 -9.43 -12.72
C ILE A 388 17.61 -8.08 -13.41
N LYS A 389 18.32 -7.15 -12.75
CA LYS A 389 18.63 -5.83 -13.30
C LYS A 389 19.46 -5.90 -14.58
N LYS A 390 20.38 -6.87 -14.70
CA LYS A 390 21.26 -7.04 -15.86
C LYS A 390 20.65 -7.88 -16.99
N THR A 391 19.61 -8.66 -16.73
CA THR A 391 19.01 -9.57 -17.74
C THR A 391 17.67 -9.05 -18.26
N VAL A 392 16.65 -8.96 -17.41
CA VAL A 392 15.26 -8.60 -17.79
C VAL A 392 14.91 -7.14 -17.51
N GLY A 393 15.73 -6.46 -16.71
CA GLY A 393 15.55 -5.09 -16.24
C GLY A 393 14.69 -5.02 -14.98
N LEU A 394 15.13 -4.30 -13.94
CA LEU A 394 14.42 -4.26 -12.65
C LEU A 394 13.37 -3.13 -12.58
N ARG A 395 13.64 -2.00 -13.24
CA ARG A 395 12.79 -0.80 -13.23
C ARG A 395 12.07 -0.66 -14.57
N VAL A 396 10.85 -0.15 -14.54
CA VAL A 396 10.15 0.32 -15.75
C VAL A 396 10.80 1.57 -16.33
N SER A 397 10.39 1.95 -17.54
CA SER A 397 10.81 3.22 -18.14
C SER A 397 10.26 4.44 -17.37
N GLU A 398 10.89 5.60 -17.58
CA GLU A 398 10.44 6.85 -16.98
C GLU A 398 9.01 7.22 -17.40
N GLU A 399 8.66 6.99 -18.66
CA GLU A 399 7.31 7.22 -19.18
C GLU A 399 6.28 6.35 -18.45
N GLU A 400 6.55 5.04 -18.33
CA GLU A 400 5.66 4.10 -17.63
C GLU A 400 5.47 4.48 -16.16
N GLU A 401 6.54 4.86 -15.46
CA GLU A 401 6.45 5.29 -14.07
C GLU A 401 5.65 6.59 -13.89
N ILE A 402 5.77 7.53 -14.84
CA ILE A 402 5.00 8.77 -14.84
C ILE A 402 3.52 8.50 -15.16
N LYS A 403 3.23 7.64 -16.14
CA LYS A 403 1.85 7.29 -16.53
C LYS A 403 1.14 6.44 -15.46
N GLY A 404 1.84 5.49 -14.85
CA GLY A 404 1.30 4.54 -13.88
C GLY A 404 1.25 3.11 -14.45
N LEU A 405 1.65 2.15 -13.62
CA LEU A 405 1.84 0.76 -13.98
C LEU A 405 0.54 0.01 -14.27
N ASP A 406 -0.60 0.49 -13.76
CA ASP A 406 -1.90 -0.11 -14.07
C ASP A 406 -2.19 -0.02 -15.56
N ALA A 407 -2.01 1.17 -16.14
CA ALA A 407 -2.26 1.39 -17.56
C ALA A 407 -1.20 0.71 -18.45
N THR A 408 0.06 0.70 -18.03
CA THR A 408 1.16 0.28 -18.90
C THR A 408 1.52 -1.20 -18.80
N GLU A 409 1.39 -1.83 -17.63
CA GLU A 409 1.71 -3.26 -17.46
C GLU A 409 0.46 -4.14 -17.44
N HIS A 410 -0.71 -3.60 -17.07
CA HIS A 410 -1.95 -4.37 -16.92
C HIS A 410 -3.06 -3.97 -17.88
N ASN A 411 -2.79 -3.02 -18.79
CA ASN A 411 -3.80 -2.46 -19.70
C ASN A 411 -5.08 -2.03 -18.96
N LEU A 412 -4.93 -1.55 -17.73
CA LEU A 412 -6.00 -1.19 -16.83
C LEU A 412 -6.04 0.34 -16.71
N PRO A 413 -7.02 1.04 -17.29
CA PRO A 413 -7.09 2.50 -17.24
C PRO A 413 -7.14 3.05 -15.81
N SER A 414 -7.82 2.34 -14.92
CA SER A 414 -7.88 2.63 -13.48
C SER A 414 -8.35 1.38 -12.76
N ALA A 415 -7.77 1.10 -11.58
CA ALA A 415 -8.35 0.12 -10.65
C ALA A 415 -9.67 0.62 -10.01
N TYR A 416 -10.04 1.88 -10.26
CA TYR A 416 -11.26 2.52 -9.79
C TYR A 416 -12.09 2.97 -10.99
N ALA A 417 -12.86 2.06 -11.58
CA ALA A 417 -13.59 2.28 -12.83
C ALA A 417 -14.52 3.53 -12.78
N ASP A 418 -15.16 3.80 -11.64
CA ASP A 418 -16.17 4.87 -11.49
C ASP A 418 -15.90 5.86 -10.33
N PHE A 419 -14.81 5.68 -9.58
CA PHE A 419 -14.44 6.55 -8.47
C PHE A 419 -13.01 7.06 -8.65
N MET A 420 -12.83 8.28 -9.14
CA MET A 420 -11.50 8.88 -9.13
C MET A 420 -11.20 9.43 -7.73
N PRO A 421 -10.18 8.92 -7.00
CA PRO A 421 -9.73 9.58 -5.79
C PRO A 421 -9.35 11.02 -6.16
N ALA A 422 -9.85 12.01 -5.41
CA ALA A 422 -9.72 13.44 -5.70
C ALA A 422 -8.26 13.97 -5.81
N MET A 423 -7.25 13.11 -5.67
CA MET A 423 -5.82 13.40 -5.73
C MET A 423 -5.18 13.18 -7.11
N ALA A 424 -5.89 12.62 -8.10
CA ALA A 424 -5.26 12.17 -9.35
C ALA A 424 -4.75 13.28 -10.30
N PHE A 425 -4.98 14.57 -10.04
CA PHE A 425 -4.68 15.65 -11.00
C PHE A 425 -3.70 16.74 -10.54
N ALA A 426 -2.95 16.56 -9.45
CA ALA A 426 -1.98 17.57 -9.00
C ALA A 426 -0.55 17.43 -9.59
N THR A 427 -0.26 16.44 -10.46
CA THR A 427 1.12 16.17 -10.93
C THR A 427 1.37 16.24 -12.44
N SER A 428 0.42 16.70 -13.26
CA SER A 428 0.63 16.85 -14.72
C SER A 428 1.08 18.25 -15.17
N SER A 429 1.69 19.07 -14.30
CA SER A 429 2.20 20.40 -14.67
C SER A 429 3.62 20.39 -15.27
N SER A 430 3.98 19.34 -16.02
CA SER A 430 5.22 19.35 -16.83
C SER A 430 5.11 18.61 -18.17
N ILE A 431 3.90 18.51 -18.75
CA ILE A 431 3.79 18.26 -20.19
C ILE A 431 3.86 19.64 -20.87
N GLN A 432 5.06 20.05 -21.26
CA GLN A 432 5.15 20.88 -22.45
C GLN A 432 4.58 20.02 -23.57
N ALA A 433 3.43 20.43 -24.10
CA ALA A 433 2.87 19.83 -25.31
C ALA A 433 3.92 19.97 -26.41
N SER A 434 4.67 18.90 -26.67
CA SER A 434 5.34 18.71 -27.94
C SER A 434 4.24 18.47 -28.96
N ALA A 435 3.91 19.51 -29.73
CA ALA A 435 3.16 19.36 -30.96
C ALA A 435 4.01 18.47 -31.89
N GLU A 436 3.56 17.25 -32.15
CA GLU A 436 4.01 16.49 -33.30
C GLU A 436 3.17 16.93 -34.50
N ASP A 437 3.85 17.44 -35.53
CA ASP A 437 3.31 17.67 -36.86
C ASP A 437 2.87 16.32 -37.45
N THR A 438 1.56 16.05 -37.48
CA THR A 438 1.00 15.00 -38.35
C THR A 438 0.57 15.58 -39.69
N PRO A 439 0.83 14.90 -40.83
CA PRO A 439 0.55 15.42 -42.16
C PRO A 439 -0.94 15.44 -42.47
N GLU A 440 -1.34 16.42 -43.28
CA GLU A 440 -2.69 16.58 -43.84
C GLU A 440 -3.26 15.27 -44.39
N ALA A 441 -4.41 14.85 -43.86
CA ALA A 441 -5.25 13.83 -44.46
C ALA A 441 -6.27 14.48 -45.40
N THR A 442 -6.17 14.13 -46.69
CA THR A 442 -7.12 14.48 -47.75
C THR A 442 -8.55 14.01 -47.45
N PRO A 443 -9.59 14.77 -47.82
CA PRO A 443 -10.98 14.39 -47.58
C PRO A 443 -11.49 13.41 -48.63
N ILE A 444 -12.01 12.25 -48.20
CA ILE A 444 -12.90 11.42 -49.01
C ILE A 444 -14.31 11.61 -48.46
N ALA A 445 -15.15 12.26 -49.24
CA ALA A 445 -16.57 12.41 -48.98
C ALA A 445 -17.32 11.11 -49.29
N ALA A 446 -18.24 10.71 -48.42
CA ALA A 446 -19.35 9.82 -48.73
C ALA A 446 -20.67 10.58 -48.44
N PRO A 447 -21.68 10.55 -49.33
CA PRO A 447 -22.85 11.40 -49.22
C PRO A 447 -23.89 10.80 -48.26
N VAL A 448 -24.45 11.66 -47.39
CA VAL A 448 -25.61 11.33 -46.56
C VAL A 448 -26.86 11.88 -47.26
N GLU A 449 -27.53 11.05 -48.06
CA GLU A 449 -28.88 11.31 -48.54
C GLU A 449 -29.90 10.58 -47.66
N LYS A 450 -30.49 11.31 -46.71
CA LYS A 450 -31.94 11.36 -46.46
C LYS A 450 -32.22 12.34 -45.33
N ALA A 451 -32.28 13.62 -45.71
CA ALA A 451 -32.85 14.66 -44.86
C ALA A 451 -34.39 14.52 -44.88
N VAL A 452 -34.97 14.30 -43.70
CA VAL A 452 -36.31 14.80 -43.38
C VAL A 452 -36.24 16.33 -43.50
N PRO A 453 -37.21 17.02 -44.12
CA PRO A 453 -37.10 18.46 -44.33
C PRO A 453 -37.13 19.18 -42.99
N VAL A 454 -35.97 19.55 -42.48
CA VAL A 454 -35.84 20.58 -41.46
C VAL A 454 -35.98 21.90 -42.22
N GLU A 455 -37.04 22.63 -41.92
CA GLU A 455 -37.18 24.01 -42.38
C GLU A 455 -35.89 24.76 -42.06
N SER A 456 -35.26 25.31 -43.09
CA SER A 456 -34.05 26.11 -42.93
C SER A 456 -34.43 27.43 -42.28
N TYR A 457 -34.30 27.50 -40.96
CA TYR A 457 -34.29 28.77 -40.26
C TYR A 457 -32.92 29.42 -40.51
N THR A 458 -32.88 30.35 -41.46
CA THR A 458 -31.81 31.35 -41.50
C THR A 458 -31.86 32.12 -40.18
N ALA A 459 -30.82 32.00 -39.35
CA ALA A 459 -30.71 32.74 -38.11
C ALA A 459 -30.70 34.25 -38.44
N ASP A 460 -31.84 34.90 -38.21
CA ASP A 460 -31.92 36.36 -38.16
C ASP A 460 -31.17 36.80 -36.91
N THR A 461 -29.97 37.34 -37.11
CA THR A 461 -29.15 37.90 -36.05
C THR A 461 -29.69 39.27 -35.65
N SER A 462 -30.52 39.38 -34.58
CA SER A 462 -30.61 40.65 -33.82
C SER A 462 -31.38 40.72 -32.48
N GLU A 463 -31.94 39.67 -31.83
CA GLU A 463 -32.66 39.93 -30.55
C GLU A 463 -32.17 39.23 -29.27
N HIS A 464 -31.51 38.06 -29.32
CA HIS A 464 -31.15 37.34 -28.09
C HIS A 464 -29.69 36.86 -28.06
N LYS A 465 -28.85 37.52 -27.24
CA LYS A 465 -27.44 37.18 -27.05
C LYS A 465 -27.28 35.93 -26.16
N LEU A 466 -26.65 34.89 -26.68
CA LEU A 466 -26.29 33.69 -25.92
C LEU A 466 -25.03 33.94 -25.09
N THR A 467 -25.09 33.64 -23.80
CA THR A 467 -23.97 33.87 -22.87
C THR A 467 -23.76 32.66 -21.96
N LYS A 468 -22.53 32.15 -21.92
CA LYS A 468 -22.12 31.13 -20.95
C LYS A 468 -21.61 31.80 -19.68
N ILE A 469 -22.16 31.41 -18.54
CA ILE A 469 -21.75 31.88 -17.21
C ILE A 469 -21.12 30.71 -16.46
N VAL A 470 -19.92 30.91 -15.95
CA VAL A 470 -19.17 29.95 -15.14
C VAL A 470 -18.89 30.54 -13.77
N MET A 471 -19.38 29.92 -12.71
CA MET A 471 -19.15 30.35 -11.33
C MET A 471 -18.28 29.34 -10.61
N ILE A 472 -17.20 29.78 -9.99
CA ILE A 472 -16.36 28.96 -9.11
C ILE A 472 -16.47 29.51 -7.69
N PHE A 473 -17.02 28.74 -6.75
CA PHE A 473 -17.34 29.22 -5.40
C PHE A 473 -17.14 28.14 -4.32
N ASN A 474 -17.34 28.53 -3.06
CA ASN A 474 -17.24 27.62 -1.91
C ASN A 474 -18.40 26.60 -1.91
N PRO A 475 -18.13 25.28 -1.82
CA PRO A 475 -19.17 24.25 -1.83
C PRO A 475 -20.31 24.46 -0.83
N ALA A 476 -20.02 25.07 0.33
CA ALA A 476 -21.03 25.35 1.36
C ALA A 476 -22.13 26.33 0.92
N ARG A 477 -21.95 27.03 -0.22
CA ARG A 477 -22.94 27.98 -0.76
C ARG A 477 -23.80 27.38 -1.87
N PHE A 478 -23.66 26.09 -2.17
CA PHE A 478 -24.34 25.44 -3.29
C PHE A 478 -25.86 25.52 -3.23
N GLU A 479 -26.47 25.19 -2.09
CA GLU A 479 -27.93 25.27 -1.97
C GLU A 479 -28.44 26.71 -2.14
N ALA A 480 -27.74 27.68 -1.53
CA ALA A 480 -28.10 29.09 -1.65
C ALA A 480 -27.99 29.63 -3.09
N ILE A 481 -26.98 29.20 -3.85
CA ILE A 481 -26.86 29.60 -5.27
C ILE A 481 -27.90 28.88 -6.14
N LYS A 482 -28.15 27.60 -5.89
CA LYS A 482 -29.16 26.81 -6.62
C LYS A 482 -30.55 27.43 -6.48
N GLU A 483 -30.95 27.78 -5.25
CA GLU A 483 -32.22 28.49 -4.98
C GLU A 483 -32.27 29.86 -5.67
N ALA A 484 -31.18 30.63 -5.62
CA ALA A 484 -31.11 31.94 -6.25
C ALA A 484 -31.19 31.87 -7.78
N MET A 485 -30.56 30.87 -8.40
CA MET A 485 -30.61 30.65 -9.85
C MET A 485 -32.01 30.22 -10.29
N ASN A 486 -32.66 29.33 -9.55
CA ASN A 486 -34.05 28.95 -9.80
C ASN A 486 -34.99 30.16 -9.67
N GLY A 487 -34.79 30.99 -8.63
CA GLY A 487 -35.59 32.21 -8.39
C GLY A 487 -35.45 33.30 -9.45
N VAL A 488 -34.43 33.24 -10.32
CA VAL A 488 -34.27 34.13 -11.48
C VAL A 488 -34.58 33.44 -12.82
N GLY A 489 -35.21 32.27 -12.79
CA GLY A 489 -35.69 31.56 -13.98
C GLY A 489 -34.64 30.68 -14.67
N ILE A 490 -33.54 30.31 -14.01
CA ILE A 490 -32.57 29.36 -14.56
C ILE A 490 -33.00 27.93 -14.25
N THR A 491 -33.42 27.22 -15.30
CA THR A 491 -33.90 25.83 -15.21
C THR A 491 -32.82 24.79 -15.54
N GLY A 492 -31.76 25.19 -16.27
CA GLY A 492 -30.64 24.32 -16.66
C GLY A 492 -29.31 24.79 -16.10
N MET A 493 -28.63 23.93 -15.32
CA MET A 493 -27.27 24.17 -14.84
C MET A 493 -26.48 22.87 -14.73
N THR A 494 -25.18 22.93 -15.02
CA THR A 494 -24.23 21.84 -14.84
C THR A 494 -23.32 22.14 -13.66
N VAL A 495 -23.10 21.15 -12.80
CA VAL A 495 -22.29 21.29 -11.58
C VAL A 495 -21.12 20.33 -11.64
N THR A 496 -19.92 20.80 -11.33
CA THR A 496 -18.71 19.97 -11.25
C THR A 496 -17.92 20.31 -9.99
N ASN A 497 -17.48 19.29 -9.27
CA ASN A 497 -16.53 19.47 -8.17
C ASN A 497 -15.13 19.70 -8.74
N VAL A 498 -14.49 20.80 -8.35
CA VAL A 498 -13.17 21.18 -8.85
C VAL A 498 -12.23 21.54 -7.71
N MET A 499 -10.93 21.47 -7.97
CA MET A 499 -9.88 21.85 -7.02
C MET A 499 -9.20 23.13 -7.54
N GLY A 500 -9.10 24.17 -6.70
CA GLY A 500 -8.56 25.47 -7.13
C GLY A 500 -7.90 26.25 -6.00
N CYS A 501 -6.86 27.02 -6.31
CA CYS A 501 -6.20 27.90 -5.35
C CYS A 501 -6.01 29.32 -5.92
N GLY A 502 -6.02 30.32 -5.04
CA GLY A 502 -5.67 31.71 -5.36
C GLY A 502 -4.22 32.02 -4.93
N THR A 503 -3.91 33.28 -4.66
CA THR A 503 -2.60 33.74 -4.13
C THR A 503 -2.25 33.24 -2.71
N GLN A 504 -3.11 32.43 -2.10
CA GLN A 504 -2.88 31.85 -0.77
C GLN A 504 -1.94 30.64 -0.88
N LYS A 505 -0.69 30.79 -0.38
CA LYS A 505 0.13 29.63 -0.01
C LYS A 505 -0.55 28.98 1.20
N GLY A 506 -1.07 27.77 1.04
CA GLY A 506 -1.82 27.10 2.10
C GLY A 506 -0.93 26.65 3.28
N HIS A 507 -1.54 26.04 4.29
CA HIS A 507 -0.85 25.51 5.47
C HIS A 507 0.21 24.45 5.09
N ILE A 508 1.39 24.54 5.70
CA ILE A 508 2.45 23.53 5.64
C ILE A 508 1.91 22.25 6.29
N ARG A 509 1.83 21.15 5.53
CA ARG A 509 1.47 19.81 6.03
C ARG A 509 2.72 18.92 6.04
N LYS A 510 2.83 18.04 7.03
CA LYS A 510 3.88 17.00 7.08
C LYS A 510 3.26 15.63 6.80
N TYR A 511 3.95 14.78 6.06
CA TYR A 511 3.64 13.36 5.86
C TYR A 511 4.90 12.56 6.17
N ARG A 512 4.84 11.67 7.17
CA ARG A 512 5.98 10.88 7.66
C ARG A 512 7.22 11.76 7.94
N GLY A 513 6.99 12.90 8.59
CA GLY A 513 8.05 13.84 8.95
C GLY A 513 8.67 14.65 7.80
N VAL A 514 8.13 14.57 6.57
CA VAL A 514 8.55 15.37 5.41
C VAL A 514 7.48 16.42 5.07
N GLU A 515 7.89 17.66 4.80
CA GLU A 515 6.98 18.75 4.44
C GLU A 515 6.45 18.60 3.00
N ILE A 516 5.13 18.71 2.84
CA ILE A 516 4.46 18.78 1.54
C ILE A 516 4.37 20.25 1.15
N GLU A 517 5.25 20.67 0.24
CA GLU A 517 5.18 21.97 -0.43
C GLU A 517 4.32 21.85 -1.70
N GLU A 518 3.01 22.02 -1.56
CA GLU A 518 2.09 22.10 -2.70
C GLU A 518 1.38 23.46 -2.76
N MET A 519 1.10 23.90 -3.99
CA MET A 519 0.12 24.95 -4.23
C MET A 519 -1.25 24.37 -3.85
N ASN A 520 -1.67 24.58 -2.60
CA ASN A 520 -2.85 23.91 -2.02
C ASN A 520 -4.12 24.27 -2.79
N LEU A 521 -4.52 23.40 -3.73
CA LEU A 521 -5.85 23.44 -4.34
C LEU A 521 -6.89 23.13 -3.26
N ASN A 522 -7.81 24.06 -3.05
CA ASN A 522 -8.93 23.86 -2.14
C ASN A 522 -10.14 23.32 -2.91
N PRO A 523 -11.00 22.50 -2.28
CA PRO A 523 -12.27 22.13 -2.85
C PRO A 523 -13.10 23.37 -3.20
N LYS A 524 -13.62 23.40 -4.43
CA LYS A 524 -14.49 24.42 -4.99
C LYS A 524 -15.60 23.73 -5.78
N MET A 525 -16.71 24.42 -5.98
CA MET A 525 -17.74 24.00 -6.92
C MET A 525 -17.70 24.91 -8.14
N LYS A 526 -17.73 24.29 -9.33
CA LYS A 526 -17.90 24.95 -10.62
C LYS A 526 -19.35 24.76 -11.06
N LEU A 527 -20.08 25.86 -11.26
CA LEU A 527 -21.42 25.89 -11.82
C LEU A 527 -21.34 26.52 -13.20
N GLU A 528 -21.87 25.85 -14.21
CA GLU A 528 -21.90 26.35 -15.59
C GLU A 528 -23.33 26.35 -16.13
N MET A 529 -23.69 27.41 -16.83
CA MET A 529 -24.98 27.55 -17.51
C MET A 529 -24.82 28.39 -18.77
N VAL A 530 -25.71 28.21 -19.73
CA VAL A 530 -25.85 29.09 -20.90
C VAL A 530 -27.21 29.74 -20.81
N VAL A 531 -27.26 31.07 -20.93
CA VAL A 531 -28.47 31.88 -20.79
C VAL A 531 -28.70 32.72 -22.04
N SER A 532 -29.97 32.99 -22.32
CA SER A 532 -30.40 33.85 -23.42
C SER A 532 -31.58 34.75 -23.01
N ALA A 533 -32.69 34.15 -22.54
CA ALA A 533 -33.88 34.87 -22.10
C ALA A 533 -33.66 35.70 -20.81
N VAL A 534 -32.91 35.15 -19.86
CA VAL A 534 -32.62 35.82 -18.58
C VAL A 534 -31.43 36.77 -18.75
N PRO A 535 -31.54 38.07 -18.41
CA PRO A 535 -30.42 39.00 -18.50
C PRO A 535 -29.23 38.55 -17.65
N VAL A 536 -28.03 38.59 -18.24
CA VAL A 536 -26.78 38.17 -17.60
C VAL A 536 -26.53 38.91 -16.29
N GLU A 537 -26.83 40.21 -16.22
CA GLU A 537 -26.69 40.98 -14.99
C GLU A 537 -27.59 40.48 -13.87
N THR A 538 -28.81 40.04 -14.17
CA THR A 538 -29.73 39.47 -13.17
C THR A 538 -29.12 38.22 -12.54
N VAL A 539 -28.53 37.34 -13.36
CA VAL A 539 -27.85 36.13 -12.91
C VAL A 539 -26.61 36.48 -12.06
N VAL A 540 -25.78 37.41 -12.52
CA VAL A 540 -24.58 37.85 -11.80
C VAL A 540 -24.94 38.50 -10.45
N ASN A 541 -25.97 39.35 -10.42
CA ASN A 541 -26.39 40.05 -9.20
C ASN A 541 -27.01 39.08 -8.18
N ALA A 542 -27.84 38.14 -8.62
CA ALA A 542 -28.36 37.07 -7.78
C ALA A 542 -27.24 36.21 -7.20
N ALA A 543 -26.28 35.81 -8.04
CA ALA A 543 -25.12 35.04 -7.61
C ALA A 543 -24.25 35.81 -6.60
N ARG A 544 -23.94 37.08 -6.87
CA ARG A 544 -23.16 37.92 -5.95
C ARG A 544 -23.86 38.06 -4.59
N LYS A 545 -25.17 38.25 -4.57
CA LYS A 545 -25.95 38.41 -3.33
C LYS A 545 -25.81 37.20 -2.40
N VAL A 546 -25.79 35.99 -2.96
CA VAL A 546 -25.72 34.75 -2.17
C VAL A 546 -24.31 34.20 -2.01
N LEU A 547 -23.36 34.53 -2.88
CA LEU A 547 -21.97 34.07 -2.76
C LEU A 547 -21.11 35.00 -1.91
N TYR A 548 -21.43 36.30 -1.85
CA TYR A 548 -20.64 37.28 -1.13
C TYR A 548 -20.78 37.15 0.39
N THR A 549 -19.66 36.97 1.06
CA THR A 549 -19.52 37.02 2.53
C THR A 549 -18.54 38.10 2.99
N GLY A 550 -17.85 38.76 2.04
CA GLY A 550 -16.80 39.74 2.33
C GLY A 550 -15.47 39.11 2.75
N LYS A 551 -15.36 37.77 2.69
CA LYS A 551 -14.15 37.02 3.03
C LYS A 551 -13.46 36.51 1.77
N ILE A 552 -12.15 36.32 1.87
CA ILE A 552 -11.39 35.69 0.80
C ILE A 552 -11.92 34.26 0.58
N GLY A 553 -12.30 33.94 -0.66
CA GLY A 553 -12.77 32.60 -1.03
C GLY A 553 -14.22 32.53 -1.53
N ASP A 554 -14.95 33.64 -1.56
CA ASP A 554 -16.34 33.75 -2.03
C ASP A 554 -16.55 33.23 -3.47
N GLY A 555 -15.57 33.46 -4.36
CA GLY A 555 -15.56 32.87 -5.69
C GLY A 555 -15.22 33.83 -6.82
N LYS A 556 -15.36 33.35 -8.06
CA LYS A 556 -15.24 34.13 -9.30
C LYS A 556 -16.37 33.75 -10.26
N ILE A 557 -16.84 34.72 -11.03
CA ILE A 557 -17.81 34.51 -12.11
C ILE A 557 -17.12 34.90 -13.41
N PHE A 558 -17.17 34.02 -14.40
CA PHE A 558 -16.65 34.23 -15.74
C PHE A 558 -17.82 34.24 -16.72
N ILE A 559 -17.74 35.12 -17.71
CA ILE A 559 -18.78 35.35 -18.69
C ILE A 559 -18.14 35.18 -20.05
N TYR A 560 -18.71 34.33 -20.89
CA TYR A 560 -18.23 34.02 -22.23
C TYR A 560 -19.37 34.18 -23.24
N ASP A 561 -19.04 34.64 -24.43
CA ASP A 561 -19.97 34.64 -25.55
C ASP A 561 -20.10 33.22 -26.11
N VAL A 562 -21.32 32.86 -26.51
CA VAL A 562 -21.63 31.56 -27.14
C VAL A 562 -22.14 31.83 -28.55
N ASP A 563 -21.50 31.20 -29.54
CA ASP A 563 -21.87 31.43 -30.94
C ASP A 563 -23.20 30.76 -31.30
N ASP A 564 -23.45 29.54 -30.81
CA ASP A 564 -24.68 28.80 -31.07
C ASP A 564 -24.94 27.75 -29.98
N VAL A 565 -26.19 27.34 -29.81
CA VAL A 565 -26.64 26.21 -28.98
C VAL A 565 -27.56 25.35 -29.82
N VAL A 566 -27.39 24.03 -29.83
CA VAL A 566 -28.23 23.13 -30.63
C VAL A 566 -28.94 22.11 -29.73
N LYS A 567 -30.27 22.08 -29.76
CA LYS A 567 -31.06 21.07 -29.04
C LYS A 567 -31.09 19.80 -29.87
N VAL A 568 -30.34 18.77 -29.43
CA VAL A 568 -30.12 17.54 -30.21
C VAL A 568 -31.41 16.82 -30.62
N ARG A 569 -32.44 16.82 -29.77
CA ARG A 569 -33.70 16.11 -30.02
C ARG A 569 -34.53 16.74 -31.15
N THR A 570 -34.59 18.07 -31.19
CA THR A 570 -35.51 18.82 -32.08
C THR A 570 -34.78 19.50 -33.23
N GLY A 571 -33.45 19.67 -33.13
CA GLY A 571 -32.64 20.41 -34.09
C GLY A 571 -32.71 21.93 -33.93
N GLU A 572 -33.51 22.43 -32.97
CA GLU A 572 -33.62 23.87 -32.67
C GLU A 572 -32.26 24.45 -32.30
N ARG A 573 -32.06 25.73 -32.67
CA ARG A 573 -30.79 26.43 -32.50
C ARG A 573 -30.94 27.71 -31.68
N GLY A 574 -29.82 28.26 -31.22
CA GLY A 574 -29.75 29.53 -30.51
C GLY A 574 -30.71 29.65 -29.32
N TYR A 575 -31.57 30.67 -29.36
CA TYR A 575 -32.52 30.97 -28.27
C TYR A 575 -33.53 29.83 -28.04
N ASP A 576 -34.10 29.28 -29.12
CA ASP A 576 -35.14 28.24 -29.08
C ASP A 576 -34.60 26.92 -28.50
N ALA A 577 -33.31 26.66 -28.76
CA ALA A 577 -32.62 25.51 -28.19
C ALA A 577 -32.57 25.53 -26.65
N LEU A 578 -32.70 26.70 -26.02
CA LEU A 578 -32.67 26.89 -24.57
C LEU A 578 -34.06 27.01 -23.94
N GLN A 579 -35.13 27.09 -24.74
CA GLN A 579 -36.50 27.12 -24.21
C GLN A 579 -37.00 25.70 -23.90
N GLY A 580 -37.67 25.52 -22.77
CA GLY A 580 -38.31 24.27 -22.38
C GLY A 580 -39.67 24.12 -23.06
N GLU A 581 -40.01 22.93 -23.54
CA GLU A 581 -41.35 22.63 -24.07
C GLU A 581 -42.39 22.32 -22.98
N ASP A 582 -42.06 22.50 -21.69
CA ASP A 582 -42.97 22.29 -20.56
C ASP A 582 -43.32 23.62 -19.84
N ASP A 583 -43.74 24.62 -20.63
CA ASP A 583 -44.59 25.75 -20.19
C ASP A 583 -45.97 25.66 -20.88
N ILE A 584 -46.62 24.49 -20.76
CA ILE A 584 -48.09 24.29 -20.77
C ILE A 584 -48.48 23.41 -19.59
#